data_AF-A0A520WGE5-F1
#
_entry.id   AF-A0A520WGE5-F1
#
_cell.length_a   1.000
_cell.length_b   1.000
_cell.length_c   1.000
_cell.angle_alpha   90.00
_cell.angle_beta   90.00
_cell.angle_gamma   90.00
#
_symmetry.space_group_name_H-M   'P 1'
#
loop_
_entity.id
_entity.type
_entity.pdbx_description
1 polymer ?
#
loop_
_entity_poly.entity_id
_entity_poly.type
_entity_poly.pdbx_seq_one_letter_code
_entity_poly.pdbx_strand_id
1 'polypeptide(L)'
;MHNYSSYDIVPMLNGKYRDRYLYPRVQVKVLNENIFIIGIGNGADAVLRLIDNIKSLDFGNITFEILDKKVDEDENVFQYREKPFNYQFITSWAALNKNTWKAFNRMEAENKINYLNKLLEKNLAFISNELKLTTPNKLLSMIKVASIDPASIDNKWGAFDGMFKTNFNLPSFIGLGNGITRGYGTLFNEQTCQIFNKDDLGLQDLNEKTCFKSELDEIHSDDFDKLNARKNKKNHGLKRKKIKRSKSVSNNSNNKNKDSEPNFNTEIYHQKQHKV
;
A
#
# COMPACT_ATOMS: atom_id res chain seq x y z
N MET A 1 15.86 -8.00 12.56
CA MET A 1 15.16 -9.33 12.57
C MET A 1 16.07 -10.55 12.42
N HIS A 2 17.39 -10.38 12.29
CA HIS A 2 18.32 -11.50 12.13
C HIS A 2 18.22 -12.55 13.26
N ASN A 3 17.90 -12.12 14.47
CA ASN A 3 17.75 -12.98 15.65
C ASN A 3 16.44 -13.81 15.67
N TYR A 4 15.52 -13.58 14.74
CA TYR A 4 14.21 -14.26 14.66
C TYR A 4 14.01 -14.98 13.32
N SER A 5 15.10 -15.39 12.66
CA SER A 5 15.11 -15.95 11.30
C SER A 5 14.21 -17.18 11.09
N SER A 6 13.89 -17.92 12.15
CA SER A 6 13.00 -19.09 12.13
C SER A 6 11.51 -18.75 12.22
N TYR A 7 11.12 -17.50 12.52
CA TYR A 7 9.72 -17.12 12.69
C TYR A 7 9.04 -16.89 11.33
N ASP A 8 7.78 -17.33 11.22
CA ASP A 8 6.97 -17.20 10.00
C ASP A 8 6.79 -15.76 9.50
N ILE A 9 7.00 -14.79 10.40
CA ILE A 9 6.96 -13.36 10.09
C ILE A 9 8.10 -12.93 9.15
N VAL A 10 9.28 -13.58 9.20
CA VAL A 10 10.46 -13.19 8.41
C VAL A 10 10.20 -13.35 6.91
N PRO A 11 9.69 -14.51 6.41
CA PRO A 11 9.25 -14.64 5.01
C PRO A 11 8.21 -13.62 4.55
N MET A 12 7.35 -13.14 5.46
CA MET A 12 6.32 -12.13 5.15
C MET A 12 6.92 -10.74 5.02
N LEU A 13 7.97 -10.43 5.78
CA LEU A 13 8.66 -9.12 5.77
C LEU A 13 9.72 -9.01 4.68
N ASN A 14 10.50 -10.07 4.46
CA ASN A 14 11.59 -10.05 3.49
C ASN A 14 11.11 -10.23 2.05
N GLY A 15 9.83 -10.52 1.84
CA GLY A 15 9.18 -10.64 0.54
C GLY A 15 9.22 -12.03 -0.10
N LYS A 16 9.69 -13.05 0.62
CA LYS A 16 9.68 -14.46 0.17
C LYS A 16 8.28 -14.95 -0.20
N TYR A 17 7.22 -14.41 0.40
CA TYR A 17 5.83 -14.77 0.09
C TYR A 17 5.12 -13.82 -0.89
N ARG A 18 5.84 -12.97 -1.63
CA ARG A 18 5.23 -12.05 -2.62
C ARG A 18 4.56 -12.74 -3.81
N ASP A 19 4.87 -14.00 -4.06
CA ASP A 19 4.21 -14.85 -5.05
C ASP A 19 2.84 -15.35 -4.57
N ARG A 20 2.64 -15.41 -3.25
CA ARG A 20 1.38 -15.83 -2.60
C ARG A 20 0.52 -14.67 -2.18
N TYR A 21 1.14 -13.60 -1.67
CA TYR A 21 0.47 -12.43 -1.14
C TYR A 21 0.95 -11.17 -1.86
N LEU A 22 0.07 -10.55 -2.62
CA LEU A 22 0.32 -9.27 -3.27
C LEU A 22 0.14 -8.12 -2.28
N TYR A 23 -0.85 -8.20 -1.39
CA TYR A 23 -1.01 -7.27 -0.28
C TYR A 23 -0.24 -7.81 0.93
N PRO A 24 0.71 -7.03 1.50
CA PRO A 24 1.54 -7.52 2.59
C PRO A 24 0.72 -7.91 3.82
N ARG A 25 0.83 -9.18 4.22
CA ARG A 25 0.17 -9.74 5.42
C ARG A 25 0.80 -9.26 6.71
N VAL A 26 2.06 -8.83 6.65
CA VAL A 26 2.75 -8.19 7.76
C VAL A 26 3.31 -6.88 7.25
N GLN A 27 3.05 -5.81 7.99
CA GLN A 27 3.51 -4.47 7.68
C GLN A 27 4.25 -3.92 8.90
N VAL A 28 5.42 -3.31 8.66
CA VAL A 28 6.19 -2.63 9.69
C VAL A 28 6.26 -1.16 9.35
N LYS A 29 6.01 -0.32 10.34
CA LYS A 29 5.96 1.14 10.19
C LYS A 29 6.64 1.79 11.39
N VAL A 30 7.28 2.92 11.14
CA VAL A 30 7.79 3.80 12.21
C VAL A 30 6.97 5.07 12.13
N LEU A 31 6.16 5.34 13.16
CA LEU A 31 5.26 6.49 13.22
C LEU A 31 5.46 7.16 14.57
N ASN A 32 5.74 8.47 14.55
CA ASN A 32 6.02 9.25 15.77
C ASN A 32 6.94 8.53 16.75
N GLU A 33 8.10 8.07 16.25
CA GLU A 33 9.14 7.33 17.00
C GLU A 33 8.72 5.95 17.55
N ASN A 34 7.49 5.52 17.29
CA ASN A 34 6.98 4.21 17.69
C ASN A 34 7.02 3.22 16.53
N ILE A 35 7.30 1.95 16.84
CA ILE A 35 7.35 0.86 15.86
C ILE A 35 6.02 0.10 15.89
N PHE A 36 5.34 0.08 14.75
CA PHE A 36 4.09 -0.63 14.56
C PHE A 36 4.36 -1.89 13.73
N ILE A 37 3.87 -3.03 14.21
CA ILE A 37 3.90 -4.31 13.50
C ILE A 37 2.45 -4.77 13.33
N ILE A 38 1.94 -4.70 12.10
CA ILE A 38 0.53 -5.00 11.78
C ILE A 38 0.46 -6.35 11.09
N GLY A 39 -0.29 -7.29 11.66
CA GLY A 39 -0.61 -8.59 11.08
C GLY A 39 -2.02 -8.61 10.50
N ILE A 40 -2.18 -9.10 9.27
CA ILE A 40 -3.46 -9.10 8.54
C ILE A 40 -3.75 -10.51 8.03
N GLY A 41 -4.90 -11.07 8.40
CA GLY A 41 -5.28 -12.44 8.03
C GLY A 41 -4.20 -13.43 8.48
N ASN A 42 -3.61 -14.19 7.54
CA ASN A 42 -2.53 -15.13 7.85
C ASN A 42 -1.29 -14.51 8.52
N GLY A 43 -1.14 -13.19 8.49
CA GLY A 43 -0.06 -12.50 9.20
C GLY A 43 -0.33 -12.21 10.67
N ALA A 44 -1.58 -12.31 11.14
CA ALA A 44 -1.94 -12.02 12.54
C ALA A 44 -1.20 -12.96 13.51
N ASP A 45 -1.38 -14.27 13.36
CA ASP A 45 -0.71 -15.26 14.23
C ASP A 45 0.82 -15.13 14.21
N ALA A 46 1.40 -14.76 13.06
CA ALA A 46 2.84 -14.59 12.92
C ALA A 46 3.35 -13.39 13.73
N VAL A 47 2.56 -12.32 13.83
CA VAL A 47 2.86 -11.15 14.67
C VAL A 47 2.68 -11.47 16.15
N LEU A 48 1.59 -12.16 16.52
CA LEU A 48 1.34 -12.55 17.91
C LEU A 48 2.43 -13.47 18.46
N ARG A 49 2.88 -14.48 17.70
CA ARG A 49 4.01 -15.32 18.13
C ARG A 49 5.31 -14.52 18.36
N LEU A 50 5.52 -13.46 17.58
CA LEU A 50 6.69 -12.60 17.75
C LEU A 50 6.57 -11.75 19.02
N ILE A 51 5.39 -11.17 19.31
CA ILE A 51 5.25 -10.20 20.39
C ILE A 51 5.57 -10.82 21.76
N ASP A 52 5.24 -12.10 21.94
CA ASP A 52 5.54 -12.87 23.17
C ASP A 52 7.05 -12.99 23.44
N ASN A 53 7.85 -13.07 22.38
CA ASN A 53 9.26 -13.44 22.46
C ASN A 53 10.23 -12.30 22.16
N ILE A 54 9.72 -11.17 21.65
CA ILE A 54 10.57 -10.05 21.24
C ILE A 54 11.00 -9.22 22.44
N LYS A 55 12.31 -9.06 22.63
CA LYS A 55 12.90 -8.22 23.71
C LYS A 55 13.69 -7.03 23.18
N SER A 56 14.20 -7.16 21.97
CA SER A 56 14.99 -6.13 21.32
C SER A 56 14.81 -6.17 19.81
N LEU A 57 14.91 -5.03 19.15
CA LEU A 57 14.90 -4.89 17.70
C LEU A 57 16.27 -4.47 17.20
N ASP A 58 16.90 -5.34 16.43
CA ASP A 58 18.19 -5.10 15.78
C ASP A 58 17.99 -4.72 14.30
N PHE A 59 18.51 -3.54 13.95
CA PHE A 59 18.53 -2.93 12.62
C PHE A 59 19.94 -2.91 11.99
N GLY A 60 20.89 -3.67 12.56
CA GLY A 60 22.25 -3.86 12.05
C GLY A 60 23.28 -2.97 12.74
N ASN A 61 23.14 -1.66 12.60
CA ASN A 61 24.03 -0.69 13.25
C ASN A 61 23.49 -0.19 14.60
N ILE A 62 22.21 -0.39 14.88
CA ILE A 62 21.54 0.05 16.10
C ILE A 62 20.62 -1.07 16.58
N THR A 63 20.61 -1.29 17.89
CA THR A 63 19.66 -2.19 18.58
C THR A 63 18.85 -1.38 19.58
N PHE A 64 17.54 -1.56 19.56
CA PHE A 64 16.62 -0.95 20.53
C PHE A 64 16.11 -2.02 21.48
N GLU A 65 16.15 -1.76 22.78
CA GLU A 65 15.42 -2.55 23.77
C GLU A 65 13.94 -2.17 23.75
N ILE A 66 13.06 -3.16 23.89
CA ILE A 66 11.63 -2.93 23.92
C ILE A 66 11.21 -2.77 25.38
N LEU A 67 10.86 -1.54 25.76
CA LEU A 67 10.46 -1.20 27.13
C LEU A 67 8.99 -1.50 27.42
N ASP A 68 8.12 -1.25 26.44
CA ASP A 68 6.67 -1.47 26.54
C ASP A 68 6.11 -2.02 25.23
N LYS A 69 4.97 -2.72 25.32
CA LYS A 69 4.27 -3.31 24.18
C LYS A 69 2.77 -3.13 24.38
N LYS A 70 2.11 -2.56 23.37
CA LYS A 70 0.65 -2.54 23.27
C LYS A 70 0.20 -3.45 22.15
N VAL A 71 -0.79 -4.29 22.42
CA VAL A 71 -1.34 -5.25 21.46
C VAL A 71 -2.82 -4.93 21.28
N ASP A 72 -3.23 -4.84 20.01
CA ASP A 72 -4.62 -4.72 19.58
C ASP A 72 -4.95 -5.92 18.71
N GLU A 73 -6.08 -6.58 18.99
CA GLU A 73 -6.55 -7.71 18.22
C GLU A 73 -8.02 -7.53 17.90
N ASP A 74 -8.32 -7.45 16.60
CA ASP A 74 -9.68 -7.35 16.11
C ASP A 74 -9.96 -8.46 15.09
N GLU A 75 -11.11 -9.11 15.24
CA GLU A 75 -11.60 -10.08 14.29
C GLU A 75 -12.66 -9.48 13.37
N ASN A 76 -12.75 -10.02 12.14
CA ASN A 76 -13.81 -9.69 11.18
C ASN A 76 -13.94 -8.18 10.86
N VAL A 77 -12.85 -7.41 10.91
CA VAL A 77 -12.86 -5.95 10.68
C VAL A 77 -13.28 -5.57 9.26
N PHE A 78 -12.75 -6.27 8.26
CA PHE A 78 -12.93 -5.93 6.84
C PHE A 78 -14.36 -6.19 6.37
N GLN A 79 -15.21 -5.18 6.50
CA GLN A 79 -16.64 -5.26 6.18
C GLN A 79 -17.11 -4.00 5.48
N TYR A 80 -18.06 -4.15 4.56
CA TYR A 80 -18.76 -3.01 3.98
C TYR A 80 -19.94 -2.62 4.88
N ARG A 81 -20.13 -1.31 5.08
CA ARG A 81 -21.23 -0.75 5.87
C ARG A 81 -22.11 0.15 5.01
N GLU A 82 -23.26 0.55 5.52
CA GLU A 82 -24.10 1.57 4.88
C GLU A 82 -23.53 2.96 5.10
N LYS A 83 -23.13 3.26 6.35
CA LYS A 83 -22.53 4.54 6.71
C LYS A 83 -21.03 4.53 6.42
N PRO A 84 -20.51 5.51 5.66
CA PRO A 84 -19.09 5.63 5.37
C PRO A 84 -18.27 6.15 6.57
N PHE A 85 -17.05 5.63 6.67
CA PHE A 85 -16.01 6.02 7.61
C PHE A 85 -15.09 7.08 7.02
N ASN A 86 -14.45 7.86 7.88
CA ASN A 86 -13.40 8.80 7.47
C ASN A 86 -12.03 8.23 7.87
N TYR A 87 -11.07 8.32 6.95
CA TYR A 87 -9.69 7.93 7.16
C TYR A 87 -8.76 9.10 6.87
N GLN A 88 -7.71 9.22 7.66
CA GLN A 88 -6.58 10.11 7.40
C GLN A 88 -5.36 9.30 6.99
N PHE A 89 -4.59 9.81 6.04
CA PHE A 89 -3.26 9.28 5.75
C PHE A 89 -2.27 9.82 6.78
N ILE A 90 -1.73 8.93 7.62
CA ILE A 90 -0.66 9.26 8.58
C ILE A 90 0.64 9.55 7.83
N THR A 91 0.91 8.77 6.79
CA THR A 91 2.03 8.95 5.89
C THR A 91 1.51 9.14 4.47
N SER A 92 2.23 9.93 3.67
CA SER A 92 1.79 10.31 2.33
C SER A 92 1.35 9.10 1.50
N TRP A 93 0.17 9.21 0.89
CA TRP A 93 -0.38 8.18 0.04
C TRP A 93 0.29 8.19 -1.33
N ALA A 94 1.17 7.20 -1.56
CA ALA A 94 1.83 7.00 -2.84
C ALA A 94 0.84 6.47 -3.89
N ALA A 95 -0.04 7.34 -4.41
CA ALA A 95 -1.11 6.98 -5.34
C ALA A 95 -0.58 6.70 -6.76
N LEU A 96 0.45 7.42 -7.21
CA LEU A 96 0.92 7.35 -8.59
C LEU A 96 2.18 6.51 -8.74
N ASN A 97 2.18 5.59 -9.70
CA ASN A 97 3.38 4.95 -10.20
C ASN A 97 3.93 5.69 -11.43
N LYS A 98 5.09 5.28 -11.94
CA LYS A 98 5.73 5.91 -13.11
C LYS A 98 4.83 6.05 -14.35
N ASN A 99 3.90 5.10 -14.56
CA ASN A 99 2.99 5.14 -15.70
C ASN A 99 1.80 6.08 -15.43
N THR A 100 1.17 5.97 -14.25
CA THR A 100 0.03 6.81 -13.89
C THR A 100 0.45 8.26 -13.65
N TRP A 101 1.66 8.51 -13.16
CA TRP A 101 2.25 9.85 -13.03
C TRP A 101 2.24 10.61 -14.35
N LYS A 102 2.72 9.98 -15.44
CA LYS A 102 2.75 10.62 -16.76
C LYS A 102 1.37 10.96 -17.29
N ALA A 103 0.39 10.09 -17.05
CA ALA A 103 -0.99 10.35 -17.44
C ALA A 103 -1.58 11.49 -16.61
N PHE A 104 -1.36 11.45 -15.29
CA PHE A 104 -1.85 12.44 -14.33
C PHE A 104 -1.33 13.85 -14.63
N ASN A 105 -0.05 14.00 -14.94
CA ASN A 105 0.54 15.30 -15.28
C ASN A 105 -0.01 15.92 -16.58
N ARG A 106 -0.69 15.15 -17.43
CA ARG A 106 -1.33 15.66 -18.65
C ARG A 106 -2.79 16.01 -18.45
N MET A 107 -3.36 15.74 -17.27
CA MET A 107 -4.74 16.05 -16.95
C MET A 107 -4.87 17.50 -16.49
N GLU A 108 -5.99 18.11 -16.85
CA GLU A 108 -6.42 19.39 -16.29
C GLU A 108 -6.70 19.24 -14.79
N ALA A 109 -6.52 20.33 -14.05
CA ALA A 109 -6.63 20.35 -12.59
C ALA A 109 -7.97 19.79 -12.08
N GLU A 110 -9.07 20.14 -12.74
CA GLU A 110 -10.43 19.70 -12.41
C GLU A 110 -10.59 18.18 -12.50
N ASN A 111 -9.88 17.54 -13.43
CA ASN A 111 -9.94 16.10 -13.67
C ASN A 111 -9.01 15.30 -12.75
N LYS A 112 -7.97 15.93 -12.19
CA LYS A 112 -6.98 15.26 -11.33
C LYS A 112 -7.62 14.68 -10.08
N ILE A 113 -8.51 15.42 -9.41
CA ILE A 113 -9.09 14.96 -8.13
C ILE A 113 -10.00 13.74 -8.32
N ASN A 114 -10.81 13.73 -9.39
CA ASN A 114 -11.65 12.58 -9.74
C ASN A 114 -10.79 11.37 -10.14
N TYR A 115 -9.67 11.59 -10.83
CA TYR A 115 -8.72 10.53 -11.12
C TYR A 115 -8.10 9.93 -9.86
N LEU A 116 -7.75 10.76 -8.87
CA LEU A 116 -7.29 10.26 -7.57
C LEU A 116 -8.37 9.43 -6.88
N ASN A 117 -9.64 9.84 -6.93
CA ASN A 117 -10.73 9.04 -6.38
C ASN A 117 -10.84 7.66 -7.06
N LYS A 118 -10.69 7.62 -8.40
CA LYS A 118 -10.65 6.35 -9.15
C LYS A 118 -9.43 5.48 -8.81
N LEU A 119 -8.31 6.06 -8.40
CA LEU A 119 -7.17 5.29 -7.88
C LEU A 119 -7.42 4.77 -6.47
N LEU A 120 -8.09 5.55 -5.63
CA LEU A 120 -8.54 5.12 -4.30
C LEU A 120 -9.44 3.89 -4.41
N GLU A 121 -10.48 3.95 -5.25
CA GLU A 121 -11.39 2.82 -5.50
C GLU A 121 -10.64 1.56 -5.91
N LYS A 122 -9.68 1.66 -6.83
CA LYS A 122 -8.85 0.53 -7.25
C LYS A 122 -8.01 -0.06 -6.13
N ASN A 123 -7.43 0.79 -5.27
CA ASN A 123 -6.64 0.31 -4.14
C ASN A 123 -7.52 -0.38 -3.09
N LEU A 124 -8.73 0.14 -2.84
CA LEU A 124 -9.71 -0.50 -1.96
C LEU A 124 -10.17 -1.85 -2.50
N ALA A 125 -10.50 -1.91 -3.80
CA ALA A 125 -10.88 -3.13 -4.48
C ALA A 125 -9.73 -4.17 -4.50
N PHE A 126 -8.49 -3.71 -4.66
CA PHE A 126 -7.30 -4.57 -4.56
C PHE A 126 -7.18 -5.24 -3.19
N ILE A 127 -7.38 -4.50 -2.09
CA ILE A 127 -7.40 -5.08 -0.74
C ILE A 127 -8.51 -6.12 -0.63
N SER A 128 -9.74 -5.76 -1.00
CA SER A 128 -10.90 -6.67 -0.92
C SER A 128 -10.63 -8.01 -1.61
N ASN A 129 -10.10 -7.97 -2.82
CA ASN A 129 -9.83 -9.17 -3.60
C ASN A 129 -8.68 -9.99 -3.06
N GLU A 130 -7.62 -9.33 -2.63
CA GLU A 130 -6.47 -10.03 -2.09
C GLU A 130 -6.79 -10.70 -0.76
N LEU A 131 -7.70 -10.11 0.02
CA LEU A 131 -8.28 -10.72 1.21
C LEU A 131 -9.41 -11.73 0.89
N LYS A 132 -9.78 -11.91 -0.39
CA LYS A 132 -10.86 -12.79 -0.86
C LYS A 132 -12.21 -12.51 -0.18
N LEU A 133 -12.51 -11.23 0.05
CA LEU A 133 -13.79 -10.80 0.58
C LEU A 133 -14.90 -10.92 -0.48
N THR A 134 -16.14 -10.99 -0.02
CA THR A 134 -17.30 -10.93 -0.91
C THR A 134 -17.42 -9.56 -1.57
N THR A 135 -17.66 -9.52 -2.88
CA THR A 135 -17.91 -8.28 -3.61
C THR A 135 -19.07 -7.51 -2.96
N PRO A 136 -18.91 -6.19 -2.70
CA PRO A 136 -19.98 -5.39 -2.13
C PRO A 136 -21.07 -5.11 -3.17
N ASN A 137 -22.32 -4.96 -2.71
CA ASN A 137 -23.40 -4.42 -3.55
C ASN A 137 -23.03 -3.04 -4.11
N LYS A 138 -22.37 -2.22 -3.28
CA LYS A 138 -21.81 -0.92 -3.65
C LYS A 138 -20.60 -0.51 -2.82
N LEU A 139 -19.67 0.21 -3.45
CA LEU A 139 -18.56 0.90 -2.80
C LEU A 139 -18.79 2.42 -2.92
N LEU A 140 -18.73 3.10 -1.77
CA LEU A 140 -18.70 4.55 -1.69
C LEU A 140 -17.26 5.02 -1.55
N SER A 141 -16.89 6.08 -2.26
CA SER A 141 -15.55 6.67 -2.13
C SER A 141 -15.55 8.19 -2.34
N MET A 142 -14.73 8.90 -1.58
CA MET A 142 -14.48 10.33 -1.75
C MET A 142 -13.08 10.65 -1.24
N ILE A 143 -12.26 11.32 -2.05
CA ILE A 143 -10.89 11.70 -1.68
C ILE A 143 -10.82 13.21 -1.39
N LYS A 144 -10.00 13.58 -0.40
CA LYS A 144 -9.64 14.96 -0.08
C LYS A 144 -8.13 15.05 0.11
N VAL A 145 -7.44 15.85 -0.70
CA VAL A 145 -5.98 16.02 -0.64
C VAL A 145 -5.59 17.46 -0.37
N ALA A 146 -4.45 17.66 0.29
CA ALA A 146 -3.90 18.99 0.57
C ALA A 146 -3.44 19.71 -0.71
N SER A 147 -3.00 18.97 -1.72
CA SER A 147 -2.50 19.48 -3.01
C SER A 147 -2.83 18.52 -4.14
N ILE A 148 -3.09 19.04 -5.35
CA ILE A 148 -3.22 18.26 -6.59
C ILE A 148 -1.88 18.03 -7.29
N ASP A 149 -0.81 18.64 -6.80
CA ASP A 149 0.55 18.43 -7.29
C ASP A 149 1.26 17.40 -6.41
N PRO A 150 1.63 16.23 -6.95
CA PRO A 150 2.19 15.14 -6.17
C PRO A 150 3.61 15.45 -5.70
N ALA A 151 3.91 15.10 -4.45
CA ALA A 151 5.28 14.98 -4.00
C ALA A 151 5.94 13.78 -4.66
N SER A 152 7.16 13.95 -5.17
CA SER A 152 7.94 12.84 -5.72
C SER A 152 8.71 12.14 -4.59
N ILE A 153 8.38 10.88 -4.33
CA ILE A 153 9.02 10.05 -3.30
C ILE A 153 9.64 8.79 -3.91
N ASP A 154 10.67 8.26 -3.26
CA ASP A 154 11.35 6.99 -3.57
C ASP A 154 11.48 6.70 -5.09
N ASN A 155 10.78 5.67 -5.58
CA ASN A 155 10.80 5.17 -6.95
C ASN A 155 10.07 6.11 -7.94
N LYS A 156 10.12 7.42 -7.69
CA LYS A 156 9.38 8.47 -8.41
C LYS A 156 7.88 8.22 -8.37
N TRP A 157 7.39 7.80 -7.20
CA TRP A 157 5.97 7.68 -6.93
C TRP A 157 5.40 9.04 -6.54
N GLY A 158 4.18 9.30 -6.99
CA GLY A 158 3.44 10.52 -6.68
C GLY A 158 2.61 10.34 -5.44
N ALA A 159 2.97 11.09 -4.42
CA ALA A 159 2.40 11.00 -3.10
C ALA A 159 1.56 12.23 -2.77
N PHE A 160 0.52 11.98 -1.99
CA PHE A 160 -0.45 12.98 -1.56
C PHE A 160 -0.71 12.83 -0.07
N ASP A 161 -0.72 13.95 0.64
CA ASP A 161 -1.25 14.02 2.00
C ASP A 161 -2.73 14.35 1.92
N GLY A 162 -3.52 13.70 2.77
CA GLY A 162 -4.96 13.72 2.56
C GLY A 162 -5.76 12.88 3.55
N MET A 163 -7.05 12.86 3.26
CA MET A 163 -8.05 12.05 3.91
C MET A 163 -8.95 11.44 2.83
N PHE A 164 -9.62 10.35 3.16
CA PHE A 164 -10.69 9.84 2.31
C PHE A 164 -11.85 9.32 3.13
N LYS A 165 -12.95 9.13 2.44
CA LYS A 165 -14.18 8.57 3.00
C LYS A 165 -14.59 7.37 2.19
N THR A 166 -14.93 6.27 2.86
CA THR A 166 -15.43 5.06 2.20
C THR A 166 -16.33 4.26 3.14
N ASN A 167 -17.23 3.47 2.57
CA ASN A 167 -18.04 2.53 3.33
C ASN A 167 -17.36 1.16 3.55
N PHE A 168 -16.09 1.02 3.14
CA PHE A 168 -15.28 -0.14 3.48
C PHE A 168 -14.57 0.08 4.82
N ASN A 169 -14.91 -0.74 5.82
CA ASN A 169 -14.24 -0.72 7.11
C ASN A 169 -12.84 -1.34 6.99
N LEU A 170 -11.83 -0.58 7.40
CA LEU A 170 -10.42 -0.92 7.35
C LEU A 170 -9.84 -0.69 8.76
N PRO A 171 -9.01 -1.61 9.29
CA PRO A 171 -8.30 -1.36 10.54
C PRO A 171 -7.31 -0.20 10.37
N SER A 172 -7.07 0.54 11.45
CA SER A 172 -6.03 1.56 11.50
C SER A 172 -4.65 0.94 11.28
N PHE A 173 -3.71 1.78 10.83
CA PHE A 173 -2.30 1.46 10.56
C PHE A 173 -2.02 0.49 9.41
N ILE A 174 -3.02 0.02 8.66
CA ILE A 174 -2.74 -0.65 7.39
C ILE A 174 -2.28 0.36 6.33
N GLY A 175 -1.52 -0.09 5.33
CA GLY A 175 -1.10 0.73 4.20
C GLY A 175 -2.01 0.61 2.98
N LEU A 176 -2.10 1.68 2.20
CA LEU A 176 -2.84 1.76 0.94
C LEU A 176 -1.97 2.37 -0.17
N GLY A 177 -2.09 1.87 -1.40
CA GLY A 177 -1.35 2.38 -2.57
C GLY A 177 0.03 1.74 -2.76
N ASN A 178 0.97 2.48 -3.35
CA ASN A 178 2.32 1.98 -3.59
C ASN A 178 3.18 2.04 -2.33
N GLY A 179 4.22 1.20 -2.24
CA GLY A 179 5.20 1.33 -1.16
C GLY A 179 4.69 0.98 0.24
N ILE A 180 3.61 0.20 0.36
CA ILE A 180 3.02 -0.24 1.64
C ILE A 180 4.07 -0.81 2.61
N THR A 181 4.98 -1.65 2.10
CA THR A 181 6.06 -2.27 2.89
C THR A 181 7.13 -1.29 3.36
N ARG A 182 7.13 -0.06 2.83
CA ARG A 182 8.01 1.03 3.25
C ARG A 182 7.30 2.03 4.18
N GLY A 183 6.04 1.74 4.54
CA GLY A 183 5.27 2.58 5.45
C GLY A 183 4.44 3.68 4.78
N TYR A 184 4.39 3.79 3.45
CA TYR A 184 3.56 4.79 2.77
C TYR A 184 2.06 4.46 2.83
N GLY A 185 1.24 5.51 2.69
CA GLY A 185 -0.22 5.44 2.66
C GLY A 185 -0.81 4.78 3.90
N THR A 186 -0.20 4.98 5.06
CA THR A 186 -0.68 4.40 6.32
C THR A 186 -1.95 5.08 6.76
N LEU A 187 -2.96 4.30 7.12
CA LEU A 187 -4.30 4.79 7.46
C LEU A 187 -4.48 5.02 8.96
N PHE A 188 -5.31 5.99 9.31
CA PHE A 188 -5.83 6.17 10.66
C PHE A 188 -7.32 6.45 10.60
N ASN A 189 -8.09 5.78 11.45
CA ASN A 189 -9.49 6.06 11.71
C ASN A 189 -9.69 6.22 13.21
N GLU A 190 -9.95 7.46 13.62
CA GLU A 190 -10.15 7.87 15.01
C GLU A 190 -11.36 7.20 15.66
N GLN A 191 -12.38 6.82 14.87
CA GLN A 191 -13.59 6.19 15.40
C GLN A 191 -13.39 4.71 15.74
N THR A 192 -12.39 4.05 15.15
CA THR A 192 -12.15 2.62 15.32
C THR A 192 -10.85 2.32 16.08
N CYS A 193 -9.89 3.24 16.12
CA CYS A 193 -8.67 3.05 16.89
C CYS A 193 -8.90 3.36 18.37
N GLN A 194 -8.68 2.39 19.24
CA GLN A 194 -8.83 2.57 20.70
C GLN A 194 -7.51 2.91 21.40
N ILE A 195 -6.37 2.62 20.77
CA ILE A 195 -5.05 2.65 21.42
C ILE A 195 -4.33 3.98 21.21
N PHE A 196 -4.57 4.65 20.08
CA PHE A 196 -3.91 5.90 19.72
C PHE A 196 -4.96 6.92 19.29
N ASN A 197 -4.76 8.16 19.70
CA ASN A 197 -5.50 9.31 19.19
C ASN A 197 -4.65 10.09 18.15
N LYS A 198 -5.20 11.17 17.61
CA LYS A 198 -4.50 12.03 16.66
C LYS A 198 -3.25 12.68 17.24
N ASP A 199 -3.29 13.10 18.49
CA ASP A 199 -2.19 13.79 19.18
C ASP A 199 -0.99 12.84 19.36
N ASP A 200 -1.24 11.59 19.74
CA ASP A 200 -0.21 10.54 19.87
C ASP A 200 0.52 10.27 18.54
N LEU A 201 -0.14 10.56 17.42
CA LEU A 201 0.39 10.36 16.07
C LEU A 201 0.90 11.66 15.43
N GLY A 202 0.81 12.80 16.12
CA GLY A 202 1.18 14.11 15.60
C GLY A 202 0.35 14.55 14.38
N LEU A 203 -0.89 14.06 14.26
CA LEU A 203 -1.75 14.33 13.11
C LEU A 203 -2.44 15.69 13.26
N GLN A 204 -2.42 16.45 12.17
CA GLN A 204 -3.16 17.71 12.06
C GLN A 204 -4.33 17.55 11.10
N ASP A 205 -5.43 18.26 11.38
CA ASP A 205 -6.57 18.29 10.47
C ASP A 205 -6.25 19.11 9.21
N LEU A 206 -6.77 18.66 8.07
CA LEU A 206 -6.65 19.42 6.82
C LEU A 206 -7.48 20.68 6.89
N ASN A 207 -6.86 21.82 6.56
CA ASN A 207 -7.59 23.07 6.38
C ASN A 207 -8.65 22.93 5.28
N GLU A 208 -9.93 23.04 5.67
CA GLU A 208 -11.06 22.83 4.77
C GLU A 208 -11.12 23.84 3.62
N LYS A 209 -10.52 25.03 3.78
CA LYS A 209 -10.56 26.09 2.78
C LYS A 209 -9.55 25.91 1.65
N THR A 210 -8.54 25.06 1.83
CA THR A 210 -7.40 24.96 0.90
C THR A 210 -7.22 23.56 0.31
N CYS A 211 -8.12 22.62 0.64
CA CYS A 211 -8.04 21.26 0.15
C CYS A 211 -8.76 21.07 -1.19
N PHE A 212 -8.34 20.06 -1.95
CA PHE A 212 -9.02 19.60 -3.15
C PHE A 212 -9.81 18.35 -2.80
N LYS A 213 -11.09 18.33 -3.13
CA LYS A 213 -12.01 17.25 -2.77
C LYS A 213 -12.78 16.79 -4.00
N SER A 214 -12.96 15.47 -4.14
CA SER A 214 -13.89 14.90 -5.11
C SER A 214 -15.33 14.94 -4.58
N GLU A 215 -16.30 14.82 -5.48
CA GLU A 215 -17.64 14.42 -5.07
C GLU A 215 -17.64 13.00 -4.50
N LEU A 216 -18.69 12.68 -3.75
CA LEU A 216 -18.92 11.31 -3.28
C LEU A 216 -19.34 10.45 -4.48
N ASP A 217 -18.56 9.42 -4.75
CA ASP A 217 -18.81 8.49 -5.84
C ASP A 217 -19.38 7.17 -5.29
N GLU A 218 -20.26 6.54 -6.08
CA GLU A 218 -20.90 5.26 -5.79
C GLU A 218 -20.70 4.33 -6.98
N ILE A 219 -20.01 3.22 -6.78
CA ILE A 219 -19.87 2.17 -7.79
C ILE A 219 -20.60 0.92 -7.33
N HIS A 220 -21.37 0.30 -8.23
CA HIS A 220 -22.08 -0.95 -7.98
C HIS A 220 -21.19 -2.17 -8.24
N SER A 221 -21.64 -3.34 -7.78
CA SER A 221 -20.93 -4.63 -7.90
C SER A 221 -20.31 -4.87 -9.29
N ASP A 222 -21.06 -4.65 -10.37
CA ASP A 222 -20.59 -4.92 -11.74
C ASP A 222 -19.36 -4.07 -12.12
N ASP A 223 -19.30 -2.83 -11.66
CA ASP A 223 -18.18 -1.93 -11.94
C ASP A 223 -17.03 -2.15 -10.96
N PHE A 224 -17.34 -2.53 -9.71
CA PHE A 224 -16.34 -2.94 -8.73
C PHE A 224 -15.49 -4.11 -9.24
N ASP A 225 -16.12 -5.13 -9.82
CA ASP A 225 -15.41 -6.28 -10.38
C ASP A 225 -14.51 -5.88 -11.57
N LYS A 226 -14.94 -4.89 -12.36
CA LYS A 226 -14.14 -4.34 -13.48
C LYS A 226 -12.90 -3.56 -13.03
N LEU A 227 -12.88 -2.99 -11.81
CA LEU A 227 -11.69 -2.31 -11.30
C LEU A 227 -10.47 -3.22 -11.22
N ASN A 228 -10.72 -4.53 -11.13
CA ASN A 228 -9.72 -5.56 -10.91
C ASN A 228 -9.40 -6.36 -12.17
N ALA A 229 -10.20 -6.23 -13.23
CA ALA A 229 -9.95 -6.89 -14.49
C ALA A 229 -8.61 -6.40 -15.07
N ARG A 230 -7.60 -7.28 -15.11
CA ARG A 230 -6.38 -7.04 -15.89
C ARG A 230 -6.82 -6.71 -17.31
N LYS A 231 -6.55 -5.49 -17.77
CA LYS A 231 -6.75 -5.14 -19.17
C LYS A 231 -5.67 -5.88 -19.94
N ASN A 232 -5.94 -7.13 -20.30
CA ASN A 232 -5.18 -7.83 -21.32
C ASN A 232 -5.21 -6.92 -22.55
N LYS A 233 -4.12 -6.17 -22.79
CA LYS A 233 -3.90 -5.53 -24.06
C LYS A 233 -3.95 -6.66 -25.07
N LYS A 234 -5.06 -6.75 -25.83
CA LYS A 234 -5.10 -7.52 -27.05
C LYS A 234 -3.91 -7.01 -27.86
N ASN A 235 -2.86 -7.81 -27.94
CA ASN A 235 -1.77 -7.56 -28.86
C ASN A 235 -2.38 -7.63 -30.25
N HIS A 236 -2.76 -6.47 -30.81
CA HIS A 236 -2.90 -6.35 -32.25
C HIS A 236 -1.48 -6.53 -32.81
N GLY A 237 -1.15 -7.80 -33.08
CA GLY A 237 0.07 -8.20 -33.74
C GLY A 237 0.07 -7.63 -35.15
N LEU A 238 0.54 -6.41 -35.32
CA LEU A 238 1.07 -5.95 -36.59
C LEU A 238 2.28 -6.84 -36.89
N LYS A 239 2.09 -7.81 -37.80
CA LYS A 239 3.14 -8.65 -38.37
C LYS A 239 4.24 -7.76 -38.94
N ARG A 240 5.25 -7.39 -38.14
CA ARG A 240 6.48 -6.78 -38.64
C ARG A 240 7.42 -7.89 -39.10
N LYS A 241 7.66 -7.91 -40.41
CA LYS A 241 8.62 -8.75 -41.12
C LYS A 241 9.97 -8.77 -40.37
N LYS A 242 10.53 -9.98 -40.18
CA LYS A 242 11.88 -10.20 -39.66
C LYS A 242 12.89 -9.51 -40.58
N ILE A 243 13.53 -8.45 -40.12
CA ILE A 243 14.79 -7.96 -40.69
C ILE A 243 15.91 -8.46 -39.78
N LYS A 244 16.75 -9.36 -40.32
CA LYS A 244 18.00 -9.79 -39.70
C LYS A 244 18.95 -8.59 -39.65
N ARG A 245 19.41 -8.19 -38.46
CA ARG A 245 20.66 -7.43 -38.30
C ARG A 245 21.45 -7.96 -37.10
N SER A 246 22.76 -7.92 -37.33
CA SER A 246 23.85 -8.66 -36.71
C SER A 246 24.15 -8.31 -35.25
N LYS A 247 24.71 -9.29 -34.55
CA LYS A 247 25.28 -9.22 -33.21
C LYS A 247 26.34 -8.12 -33.11
N SER A 248 26.25 -7.25 -32.11
CA SER A 248 27.42 -6.68 -31.45
C SER A 248 27.36 -7.08 -29.98
N VAL A 249 28.38 -7.80 -29.54
CA VAL A 249 28.62 -8.21 -28.16
C VAL A 249 29.46 -7.10 -27.54
N SER A 250 28.90 -6.36 -26.58
CA SER A 250 29.71 -5.63 -25.62
C SER A 250 29.56 -6.33 -24.27
N ASN A 251 30.61 -7.04 -23.89
CA ASN A 251 30.79 -7.58 -22.55
C ASN A 251 30.83 -6.42 -21.55
N ASN A 252 29.94 -6.44 -20.57
CA ASN A 252 30.23 -5.81 -19.29
C ASN A 252 29.90 -6.82 -18.18
N SER A 253 30.95 -7.53 -17.77
CA SER A 253 30.94 -8.47 -16.66
C SER A 253 30.92 -7.69 -15.35
N ASN A 254 29.76 -7.61 -14.72
CA ASN A 254 29.69 -7.31 -13.28
C ASN A 254 29.49 -8.62 -12.52
N ASN A 255 30.59 -9.08 -11.93
CA ASN A 255 30.61 -10.12 -10.89
C ASN A 255 29.59 -9.77 -9.81
N LYS A 256 28.53 -10.56 -9.70
CA LYS A 256 27.70 -10.62 -8.48
C LYS A 256 28.08 -11.88 -7.73
N ASN A 257 28.61 -11.70 -6.52
CA ASN A 257 28.73 -12.75 -5.51
C ASN A 257 27.39 -13.51 -5.41
N LYS A 258 27.47 -14.84 -5.57
CA LYS A 258 26.31 -15.75 -5.66
C LYS A 258 25.73 -16.15 -4.29
N ASP A 259 26.27 -15.63 -3.19
CA ASP A 259 25.98 -16.10 -1.83
C ASP A 259 25.14 -15.14 -0.97
N SER A 260 24.39 -14.21 -1.58
CA SER A 260 23.43 -13.38 -0.84
C SER A 260 22.00 -13.81 -1.16
N GLU A 261 21.18 -14.04 -0.12
CA GLU A 261 19.75 -14.26 -0.27
C GLU A 261 19.13 -13.15 -1.15
N PRO A 262 18.13 -13.47 -2.01
CA PRO A 262 17.56 -12.46 -2.88
C PRO A 262 16.93 -11.33 -2.05
N ASN A 263 17.35 -10.09 -2.28
CA ASN A 263 16.65 -8.95 -1.70
C ASN A 263 15.33 -8.73 -2.44
N PHE A 264 14.23 -9.29 -1.89
CA PHE A 264 12.92 -9.14 -2.51
C PHE A 264 12.33 -7.74 -2.34
N ASN A 265 12.93 -6.83 -1.55
CA ASN A 265 12.53 -5.42 -1.47
C ASN A 265 12.99 -4.55 -2.65
N THR A 266 13.54 -5.18 -3.70
CA THR A 266 13.94 -4.51 -4.94
C THR A 266 12.74 -4.20 -5.85
N GLU A 267 12.91 -3.17 -6.68
CA GLU A 267 11.88 -2.64 -7.58
C GLU A 267 11.27 -3.71 -8.50
N ILE A 268 12.07 -4.70 -8.93
CA ILE A 268 11.65 -5.82 -9.79
C ILE A 268 10.48 -6.60 -9.18
N TYR A 269 10.48 -6.79 -7.85
CA TYR A 269 9.42 -7.54 -7.17
C TYR A 269 8.21 -6.66 -6.81
N HIS A 270 8.37 -5.33 -6.78
CA HIS A 270 7.26 -4.39 -6.58
C HIS A 270 6.48 -4.11 -7.88
N GLN A 271 7.09 -4.27 -9.05
CA GLN A 271 6.41 -4.09 -10.34
C GLN A 271 5.31 -5.12 -10.63
N LYS A 272 5.32 -6.29 -9.96
CA LYS A 272 4.30 -7.35 -10.15
C LYS A 272 2.93 -6.98 -9.58
N GLN A 273 2.87 -6.07 -8.59
CA GLN A 273 1.61 -5.56 -8.04
C GLN A 273 0.81 -4.72 -9.05
N HIS A 274 1.45 -4.25 -10.14
CA HIS A 274 0.89 -3.24 -11.04
C HIS A 274 1.10 -3.52 -12.53
N LYS A 275 1.16 -4.80 -12.95
CA LYS A 275 0.99 -5.11 -14.39
C LYS A 275 -0.47 -4.84 -14.79
N VAL A 276 -0.71 -3.59 -15.19
CA VAL A 276 -1.91 -3.08 -15.89
C VAL A 276 -2.05 -3.73 -17.26
#